data_AF-A0AA88GEA8-F1
#
_entry.id   AF-A0AA88GEA8-F1
#
_cell.length_a   1.000
_cell.length_b   1.000
_cell.length_c   1.000
_cell.angle_alpha   90.00
_cell.angle_beta   90.00
_cell.angle_gamma   90.00
#
_symmetry.space_group_name_H-M   'P 1'
#
loop_
_entity.id
_entity.type
_entity.pdbx_description
1 polymer ?
#
loop_
_entity_poly.entity_id
_entity_poly.type
_entity_poly.pdbx_seq_one_letter_code
_entity_poly.pdbx_strand_id
1 'polypeptide(L)'
;MSTPRSDPPLKSPSEHIHQNKIPSDSSSSLSTPCQNFTKIHHHSCPICSLLMNPLPASRNGADYIPTPLEEGINVLTHIFPIFFFSYYSFQIWNDDIVNNFFEKFAVITYGMGMNVLFGVSSLYHFMCLWLGRNDSMSQLFRIFDHATIYLFIACSYTPWLALVDFGRGIGHVLTGVVWTFCFAGLVKMFFSHKFMKFLQNVNNVTMTNVMGWIGCLMVPSALMTHVPVEAFMLLILGGCFFSFGCIFLVFGNGRIPFSHGIWHVFVFLGVLSHFTALYAYLLNLDSIYHPDSSHHSKQIVLDQILDLIAGKKDWNYPKYFVPELVEWYYMLTGGRSVSKI
;
A
#
# COMPACT_ATOMS: atom_id res chain seq x y z
N MET A 1 -83.52 18.93 -33.65
CA MET A 1 -83.07 20.11 -32.88
C MET A 1 -81.59 20.31 -33.18
N SER A 2 -81.29 21.42 -33.86
CA SER A 2 -80.01 22.12 -34.06
C SER A 2 -78.70 21.33 -34.22
N THR A 3 -78.22 21.45 -35.45
CA THR A 3 -76.99 21.10 -36.16
C THR A 3 -75.65 21.69 -35.62
N PRO A 4 -74.50 21.23 -36.19
CA PRO A 4 -73.12 21.41 -35.74
C PRO A 4 -72.35 22.50 -36.53
N ARG A 5 -71.04 22.70 -36.28
CA ARG A 5 -70.02 23.36 -37.16
C ARG A 5 -68.62 22.88 -36.74
N SER A 6 -67.75 22.24 -37.52
CA SER A 6 -67.18 22.41 -38.88
C SER A 6 -66.10 23.50 -39.01
N ASP A 7 -64.87 23.03 -39.30
CA ASP A 7 -63.56 23.62 -39.71
C ASP A 7 -63.63 24.80 -40.74
N PRO A 8 -62.54 25.51 -41.23
CA PRO A 8 -61.17 25.04 -41.60
C PRO A 8 -60.01 26.12 -41.59
N PRO A 9 -58.99 26.18 -42.50
CA PRO A 9 -57.57 25.87 -42.22
C PRO A 9 -56.50 26.95 -42.61
N LEU A 10 -55.21 26.63 -42.38
CA LEU A 10 -53.95 27.08 -43.03
C LEU A 10 -53.85 28.44 -43.79
N LYS A 11 -52.80 29.23 -43.47
CA LYS A 11 -52.00 29.99 -44.46
C LYS A 11 -50.61 30.38 -43.91
N SER A 12 -49.58 30.17 -44.73
CA SER A 12 -48.19 30.65 -44.62
C SER A 12 -48.01 31.97 -45.42
N PRO A 13 -46.76 32.41 -45.73
CA PRO A 13 -45.97 33.43 -45.05
C PRO A 13 -45.92 34.77 -45.84
N SER A 14 -45.40 35.85 -45.23
CA SER A 14 -45.01 37.04 -45.97
C SER A 14 -43.67 37.59 -45.47
N GLU A 15 -42.66 37.43 -46.33
CA GLU A 15 -41.39 38.14 -46.33
C GLU A 15 -41.62 39.66 -46.40
N HIS A 16 -40.80 40.43 -45.67
CA HIS A 16 -40.40 41.75 -46.14
C HIS A 16 -38.91 41.97 -45.86
N ILE A 17 -38.18 41.94 -46.97
CA ILE A 17 -36.83 42.46 -47.17
C ILE A 17 -36.89 43.99 -47.06
N HIS A 18 -36.01 44.60 -46.26
CA HIS A 18 -35.48 45.93 -46.60
C HIS A 18 -34.02 46.06 -46.15
N GLN A 19 -33.23 46.51 -47.12
CA GLN A 19 -31.79 46.64 -47.15
C GLN A 19 -31.24 47.82 -46.35
N ASN A 20 -29.99 47.65 -45.90
CA ASN A 20 -28.88 48.60 -45.86
C ASN A 20 -29.05 49.98 -45.20
N LYS A 21 -28.26 50.21 -44.15
CA LYS A 21 -27.32 51.35 -44.09
C LYS A 21 -26.26 51.17 -43.01
N ILE A 22 -24.99 51.16 -43.44
CA ILE A 22 -23.83 51.50 -42.62
C ILE A 22 -23.82 53.03 -42.47
N PRO A 23 -23.43 53.54 -41.29
CA PRO A 23 -22.38 54.55 -41.27
C PRO A 23 -21.22 54.14 -40.34
N SER A 24 -20.04 54.44 -40.85
CA SER A 24 -18.77 54.57 -40.14
C SER A 24 -18.89 55.55 -38.98
N ASP A 25 -18.41 55.18 -37.80
CA ASP A 25 -17.75 56.14 -36.91
C ASP A 25 -16.62 55.49 -36.12
N SER A 26 -15.44 56.07 -36.34
CA SER A 26 -14.20 55.86 -35.64
C SER A 26 -14.31 56.31 -34.19
N SER A 27 -14.06 55.40 -33.25
CA SER A 27 -13.46 55.78 -31.98
C SER A 27 -12.55 54.66 -31.47
N SER A 28 -11.28 55.02 -31.37
CA SER A 28 -10.17 54.28 -30.82
C SER A 28 -10.35 54.04 -29.32
N SER A 29 -10.29 52.79 -28.87
CA SER A 29 -9.80 52.46 -27.52
C SER A 29 -9.28 51.02 -27.44
N LEU A 30 -7.96 50.94 -27.30
CA LEU A 30 -7.15 49.86 -26.73
C LEU A 30 -7.55 48.40 -27.06
N SER A 31 -6.96 47.89 -28.13
CA SER A 31 -6.59 46.48 -28.20
C SER A 31 -5.53 46.18 -27.13
N THR A 32 -5.94 45.57 -26.02
CA THR A 32 -5.00 44.88 -25.13
C THR A 32 -4.61 43.55 -25.79
N PRO A 33 -3.32 43.29 -26.05
CA PRO A 33 -2.87 42.01 -26.60
C PRO A 33 -2.83 40.97 -25.46
N CYS A 34 -4.01 40.52 -25.00
CA CYS A 34 -4.12 39.50 -23.96
C CYS A 34 -4.85 38.25 -24.47
N GLN A 35 -4.56 37.84 -25.71
CA GLN A 35 -5.08 36.59 -26.30
C GLN A 35 -4.03 35.80 -27.10
N ASN A 36 -2.74 35.90 -26.77
CA ASN A 36 -1.69 35.09 -27.40
C ASN A 36 -0.62 34.59 -26.41
N PHE A 37 -1.05 33.99 -25.30
CA PHE A 37 -0.13 33.26 -24.38
C PHE A 37 -0.48 31.77 -24.21
N THR A 38 -1.24 31.16 -25.13
CA THR A 38 -1.42 29.70 -25.21
C THR A 38 -0.45 29.06 -26.18
N LYS A 39 0.84 29.30 -25.95
CA LYS A 39 1.94 28.47 -26.49
C LYS A 39 3.20 28.68 -25.65
N ILE A 40 3.11 28.40 -24.35
CA ILE A 40 4.31 27.99 -23.64
C ILE A 40 4.61 26.58 -24.13
N HIS A 41 5.32 26.48 -25.24
CA HIS A 41 6.15 25.32 -25.50
C HIS A 41 7.12 25.24 -24.31
N HIS A 42 6.77 24.45 -23.30
CA HIS A 42 7.80 23.93 -22.40
C HIS A 42 8.80 23.26 -23.34
N HIS A 43 9.98 23.87 -23.45
CA HIS A 43 11.10 23.24 -24.12
C HIS A 43 11.33 21.91 -23.39
N SER A 44 10.86 20.85 -24.05
CA SER A 44 10.80 19.49 -23.54
C SER A 44 12.22 19.02 -23.33
N CYS A 45 12.70 19.04 -22.09
CA CYS A 45 13.85 18.23 -21.73
C CYS A 45 13.44 16.77 -22.03
N PRO A 46 14.06 16.09 -23.02
CA PRO A 46 13.64 14.75 -23.45
C PRO A 46 13.71 13.75 -22.30
N ILE A 47 14.69 13.97 -21.41
CA ILE A 47 14.89 13.19 -20.19
C ILE A 47 13.72 13.42 -19.23
N CYS A 48 13.30 14.67 -19.00
CA CYS A 48 12.17 14.94 -18.10
C CYS A 48 10.87 14.29 -18.58
N SER A 49 10.58 14.32 -19.89
CA SER A 49 9.39 13.66 -20.45
C SER A 49 9.43 12.14 -20.39
N LEU A 50 10.62 11.55 -20.28
CA LEU A 50 10.79 10.11 -20.07
C LEU A 50 10.52 9.74 -18.60
N LEU A 51 11.05 10.54 -17.68
CA LEU A 51 10.95 10.27 -16.24
C LEU A 51 9.55 10.55 -15.68
N MET A 52 8.82 11.53 -16.22
CA MET A 52 7.56 11.97 -15.63
C MET A 52 6.70 12.77 -16.63
N ASN A 53 5.38 12.57 -16.56
CA ASN A 53 4.42 13.42 -17.27
C ASN A 53 4.12 14.71 -16.49
N PRO A 54 3.70 15.79 -17.17
CA PRO A 54 3.19 16.97 -16.46
C PRO A 54 1.86 16.67 -15.75
N LEU A 55 1.62 17.36 -14.65
CA LEU A 55 0.32 17.31 -13.96
C LEU A 55 -0.81 17.76 -14.90
N PRO A 56 -2.01 17.16 -14.79
CA PRO A 56 -3.15 17.57 -15.60
C PRO A 56 -3.50 19.04 -15.37
N ALA A 57 -3.68 19.80 -16.45
CA ALA A 57 -3.88 21.25 -16.42
C ALA A 57 -5.23 21.68 -15.79
N SER A 58 -6.21 20.77 -15.69
CA SER A 58 -7.52 21.06 -15.10
C SER A 58 -7.53 20.72 -13.61
N ARG A 59 -8.01 21.66 -12.77
CA ARG A 59 -8.29 21.44 -11.34
C ARG A 59 -9.47 20.49 -11.07
N ASN A 60 -10.06 19.86 -12.08
CA ASN A 60 -11.26 19.02 -11.95
C ASN A 60 -10.99 17.61 -11.39
N GLY A 61 -9.90 17.43 -10.63
CA GLY A 61 -9.59 16.14 -9.98
C GLY A 61 -9.20 15.02 -10.95
N ALA A 62 -8.64 15.34 -12.12
CA ALA A 62 -8.07 14.32 -13.01
C ALA A 62 -6.80 13.72 -12.38
N ASP A 63 -6.73 12.39 -12.30
CA ASP A 63 -5.56 11.69 -11.75
C ASP A 63 -4.32 11.86 -12.65
N TYR A 64 -3.15 11.83 -12.02
CA TYR A 64 -1.87 11.76 -12.72
C TYR A 64 -1.77 10.49 -13.56
N ILE A 65 -1.26 10.61 -14.79
CA ILE A 65 -1.05 9.49 -15.72
C ILE A 65 0.45 9.20 -15.79
N PRO A 66 0.92 8.05 -15.28
CA PRO A 66 2.34 7.70 -15.31
C PRO A 66 2.88 7.46 -16.72
N THR A 67 4.19 7.64 -16.90
CA THR A 67 4.87 7.28 -18.16
C THR A 67 5.03 5.75 -18.28
N PRO A 68 5.29 5.21 -19.49
CA PRO A 68 5.65 3.79 -19.63
C PRO A 68 6.89 3.40 -18.82
N LEU A 69 7.83 4.32 -18.60
CA LEU A 69 8.99 4.05 -17.75
C LEU A 69 8.57 3.93 -16.28
N GLU A 70 7.70 4.81 -15.79
CA GLU A 70 7.17 4.72 -14.42
C GLU A 70 6.41 3.41 -14.21
N GLU A 71 5.52 3.03 -15.14
CA GLU A 71 4.80 1.75 -15.05
C GLU A 71 5.76 0.54 -15.15
N GLY A 72 6.82 0.62 -15.97
CA GLY A 72 7.88 -0.41 -16.04
C GLY A 72 8.62 -0.58 -14.72
N ILE A 73 8.98 0.53 -14.07
CA ILE A 73 9.60 0.50 -12.74
C ILE A 73 8.64 -0.05 -11.69
N ASN A 74 7.36 0.31 -11.75
CA ASN A 74 6.34 -0.24 -10.85
C ASN A 74 6.27 -1.77 -10.95
N VAL A 75 6.30 -2.35 -12.17
CA VAL A 75 6.38 -3.80 -12.36
C VAL A 75 7.65 -4.38 -11.74
N LEU A 76 8.82 -3.80 -12.03
CA LEU A 76 10.10 -4.30 -11.54
C LEU A 76 10.20 -4.30 -10.01
N THR A 77 9.66 -3.26 -9.36
CA THR A 77 9.65 -3.13 -7.90
C THR A 77 8.87 -4.25 -7.19
N HIS A 78 7.97 -4.95 -7.89
CA HIS A 78 7.17 -6.05 -7.34
C HIS A 78 7.65 -7.44 -7.79
N ILE A 79 8.28 -7.56 -8.96
CA ILE A 79 8.83 -8.85 -9.44
C ILE A 79 9.90 -9.39 -8.48
N PHE A 80 10.84 -8.55 -8.04
CA PHE A 80 11.90 -8.99 -7.13
C PHE A 80 11.34 -9.56 -5.81
N PRO A 81 10.42 -8.86 -5.10
CA PRO A 81 9.75 -9.41 -3.92
C PRO A 81 9.09 -10.78 -4.13
N ILE A 82 8.42 -11.01 -5.26
CA ILE A 82 7.74 -12.30 -5.53
C ILE A 82 8.74 -13.45 -5.48
N PHE A 83 9.84 -13.34 -6.23
CA PHE A 83 10.87 -14.38 -6.26
C PHE A 83 11.57 -14.53 -4.93
N PHE A 84 11.93 -13.42 -4.29
CA PHE A 84 12.57 -13.40 -2.98
C PHE A 84 11.70 -14.13 -1.94
N PHE A 85 10.46 -13.69 -1.75
CA PHE A 85 9.57 -14.27 -0.74
C PHE A 85 9.13 -15.69 -1.07
N SER A 86 8.94 -16.03 -2.35
CA SER A 86 8.65 -17.41 -2.76
C SER A 86 9.80 -18.35 -2.42
N TYR A 87 11.05 -17.94 -2.69
CA TYR A 87 12.23 -18.72 -2.37
C TYR A 87 12.35 -18.97 -0.86
N TYR A 88 12.27 -17.93 -0.03
CA TYR A 88 12.38 -18.10 1.43
C TYR A 88 11.18 -18.84 2.03
N SER A 89 9.97 -18.66 1.50
CA SER A 89 8.80 -19.45 1.93
C SER A 89 8.98 -20.95 1.63
N PHE A 90 9.58 -21.27 0.49
CA PHE A 90 9.91 -22.65 0.13
C PHE A 90 11.00 -23.23 1.04
N GLN A 91 12.04 -22.45 1.37
CA GLN A 91 13.07 -22.90 2.31
C GLN A 91 12.50 -23.18 3.71
N ILE A 92 11.65 -22.29 4.23
CA ILE A 92 10.95 -22.48 5.51
C ILE A 92 10.20 -23.81 5.55
N TRP A 93 9.55 -24.16 4.44
CA TRP A 93 8.81 -25.42 4.31
C TRP A 93 9.72 -26.64 4.30
N ASN A 94 10.88 -26.56 3.63
CA ASN A 94 11.81 -27.68 3.51
C ASN A 94 12.66 -27.92 4.76
N ASP A 95 13.00 -26.87 5.49
CA ASP A 95 13.83 -26.94 6.69
C ASP A 95 13.05 -27.53 7.90
N ASP A 96 11.76 -27.87 7.72
CA ASP A 96 10.84 -28.40 8.74
C ASP A 96 10.85 -27.58 10.04
N ILE A 97 11.07 -26.27 9.91
CA ILE A 97 11.10 -25.31 11.03
C ILE A 97 9.69 -25.16 11.65
N VAL A 98 8.66 -25.59 10.92
CA VAL A 98 7.25 -25.37 11.25
C VAL A 98 6.69 -26.59 11.99
N ASN A 99 6.60 -26.49 13.31
CA ASN A 99 6.42 -27.63 14.19
C ASN A 99 4.96 -27.94 14.52
N ASN A 100 4.03 -26.99 14.32
CA ASN A 100 2.63 -27.18 14.68
C ASN A 100 1.64 -26.60 13.65
N PHE A 101 0.35 -26.93 13.84
CA PHE A 101 -0.72 -26.49 12.93
C PHE A 101 -0.84 -24.96 12.83
N PHE A 102 -0.71 -24.25 13.95
CA PHE A 102 -0.83 -22.79 13.97
C PHE A 102 0.32 -22.11 13.23
N GLU A 103 1.54 -22.62 13.36
CA GLU A 103 2.70 -22.13 12.60
C GLU A 103 2.52 -22.41 11.10
N LYS A 104 2.06 -23.60 10.72
CA LYS A 104 1.75 -23.93 9.30
C LYS A 104 0.71 -22.96 8.74
N PHE A 105 -0.36 -22.74 9.49
CA PHE A 105 -1.42 -21.81 9.10
C PHE A 105 -0.90 -20.37 8.97
N ALA A 106 -0.08 -19.91 9.92
CA ALA A 106 0.51 -18.58 9.90
C ALA A 106 1.42 -18.36 8.69
N VAL A 107 2.36 -19.29 8.43
CA VAL A 107 3.30 -19.21 7.29
C VAL A 107 2.57 -19.26 5.96
N ILE A 108 1.62 -20.18 5.79
CA ILE A 108 0.84 -20.29 4.55
C ILE A 108 0.02 -19.02 4.32
N THR A 109 -0.68 -18.53 5.34
CA THR A 109 -1.55 -17.36 5.22
C THR A 109 -0.75 -16.09 4.91
N TYR A 110 0.34 -15.86 5.63
CA TYR A 110 1.23 -14.72 5.38
C TYR A 110 1.89 -14.84 4.00
N GLY A 111 2.42 -16.02 3.69
CA GLY A 111 3.15 -16.31 2.45
C GLY A 111 2.29 -16.19 1.20
N MET A 112 1.08 -16.74 1.22
CA MET A 112 0.12 -16.54 0.13
C MET A 112 -0.30 -15.08 0.03
N GLY A 113 -0.59 -14.43 1.16
CA GLY A 113 -0.99 -13.02 1.19
C GLY A 113 0.05 -12.11 0.52
N MET A 114 1.33 -12.24 0.88
CA MET A 114 2.39 -11.42 0.30
C MET A 114 2.59 -11.70 -1.20
N ASN A 115 2.58 -12.98 -1.63
CA ASN A 115 2.72 -13.31 -3.04
C ASN A 115 1.55 -12.81 -3.88
N VAL A 116 0.32 -12.89 -3.35
CA VAL A 116 -0.87 -12.33 -4.00
C VAL A 116 -0.80 -10.81 -4.08
N LEU A 117 -0.35 -10.12 -3.02
CA LEU A 117 -0.13 -8.67 -3.03
C LEU A 117 0.81 -8.24 -4.16
N PHE A 118 2.05 -8.74 -4.16
CA PHE A 118 3.05 -8.35 -5.16
C PHE A 118 2.68 -8.84 -6.57
N GLY A 119 2.11 -10.05 -6.68
CA GLY A 119 1.71 -10.66 -7.95
C GLY A 119 0.59 -9.89 -8.66
N VAL A 120 -0.49 -9.58 -7.94
CA VAL A 120 -1.62 -8.82 -8.51
C VAL A 120 -1.18 -7.41 -8.87
N SER A 121 -0.35 -6.79 -8.05
CA SER A 121 0.19 -5.45 -8.35
C SER A 121 1.06 -5.43 -9.60
N SER A 122 1.97 -6.41 -9.72
CA SER A 122 2.78 -6.59 -10.94
C SER A 122 1.90 -6.76 -12.18
N LEU A 123 0.86 -7.60 -12.08
CA LEU A 123 -0.07 -7.84 -13.19
C LEU A 123 -0.83 -6.57 -13.57
N TYR A 124 -1.30 -5.78 -12.59
CA TYR A 124 -1.98 -4.52 -12.87
C TYR A 124 -1.10 -3.54 -13.66
N HIS A 125 0.12 -3.29 -13.20
CA HIS A 125 1.05 -2.39 -13.89
C HIS A 125 1.48 -2.92 -15.25
N PHE A 126 1.65 -4.24 -15.37
CA PHE A 126 1.92 -4.88 -16.65
C PHE A 126 0.76 -4.71 -17.64
N MET A 127 -0.50 -4.85 -17.19
CA MET A 127 -1.67 -4.60 -18.05
C MET A 127 -1.76 -3.12 -18.45
N CYS A 128 -1.43 -2.19 -17.55
CA CYS A 128 -1.35 -0.76 -17.89
C CYS A 128 -0.32 -0.49 -18.99
N LEU A 129 0.82 -1.17 -18.98
CA LEU A 129 1.84 -1.07 -20.02
C LEU A 129 1.40 -1.68 -21.35
N TRP A 130 0.81 -2.88 -21.30
CA TRP A 130 0.56 -3.69 -22.48
C TRP A 130 -0.73 -3.29 -23.22
N LEU A 131 -1.81 -3.04 -22.48
CA LEU A 131 -3.14 -2.72 -23.02
C LEU A 131 -3.49 -1.23 -22.90
N GLY A 132 -2.76 -0.50 -22.07
CA GLY A 132 -3.10 0.86 -21.69
C GLY A 132 -3.99 0.91 -20.46
N ARG A 133 -3.85 1.99 -19.69
CA ARG A 133 -4.53 2.18 -18.40
C ARG A 133 -6.06 2.20 -18.49
N ASN A 134 -6.61 2.65 -19.62
CA ASN A 134 -8.07 2.77 -19.83
C ASN A 134 -8.72 1.47 -20.34
N ASP A 135 -7.93 0.43 -20.62
CA ASP A 135 -8.47 -0.87 -21.04
C ASP A 135 -9.27 -1.54 -19.92
N SER A 136 -10.31 -2.29 -20.28
CA SER A 136 -11.20 -2.95 -19.31
C SER A 136 -10.46 -3.92 -18.39
N MET A 137 -9.44 -4.63 -18.88
CA MET A 137 -8.62 -5.53 -18.08
C MET A 137 -7.72 -4.77 -17.11
N SER A 138 -7.09 -3.68 -17.54
CA SER A 138 -6.32 -2.80 -16.65
C SER A 138 -7.17 -2.25 -15.51
N GLN A 139 -8.43 -1.90 -15.79
CA GLN A 139 -9.37 -1.43 -14.78
C GLN A 139 -9.79 -2.53 -13.81
N LEU A 140 -9.99 -3.77 -14.29
CA LEU A 140 -10.29 -4.93 -13.46
C LEU A 140 -9.12 -5.27 -12.52
N PHE A 141 -7.90 -5.35 -13.06
CA PHE A 141 -6.71 -5.62 -12.25
C PHE A 141 -6.41 -4.49 -11.26
N ARG A 142 -6.78 -3.24 -11.58
CA ARG A 142 -6.72 -2.15 -10.59
C ARG A 142 -7.60 -2.43 -9.38
N ILE A 143 -8.81 -2.95 -9.58
CA ILE A 143 -9.71 -3.31 -8.46
C ILE A 143 -9.07 -4.40 -7.62
N PHE A 144 -8.51 -5.44 -8.25
CA PHE A 144 -7.80 -6.49 -7.52
C PHE A 144 -6.57 -5.98 -6.78
N ASP A 145 -5.76 -5.11 -7.37
CA ASP A 145 -4.59 -4.50 -6.73
C ASP A 145 -4.97 -3.69 -5.47
N HIS A 146 -6.12 -3.01 -5.49
CA HIS A 146 -6.62 -2.35 -4.28
C HIS A 146 -7.20 -3.34 -3.27
N ALA A 147 -7.84 -4.42 -3.74
CA ALA A 147 -8.39 -5.47 -2.88
C ALA A 147 -7.30 -6.19 -2.09
N THR A 148 -6.16 -6.47 -2.72
CA THR A 148 -5.07 -7.24 -2.11
C THR A 148 -4.44 -6.53 -0.92
N ILE A 149 -4.50 -5.19 -0.84
CA ILE A 149 -4.05 -4.44 0.34
C ILE A 149 -4.89 -4.81 1.58
N TYR A 150 -6.22 -4.86 1.45
CA TYR A 150 -7.10 -5.25 2.56
C TYR A 150 -6.87 -6.69 2.98
N LEU A 151 -6.74 -7.58 2.00
CA LEU A 151 -6.46 -9.00 2.24
C LEU A 151 -5.10 -9.19 2.93
N PHE A 152 -4.07 -8.49 2.45
CA PHE A 152 -2.73 -8.60 3.00
C PHE A 152 -2.63 -8.08 4.43
N ILE A 153 -3.39 -7.04 4.80
CA ILE A 153 -3.49 -6.60 6.19
C ILE A 153 -4.02 -7.76 7.07
N ALA A 154 -5.07 -8.47 6.66
CA ALA A 154 -5.53 -9.62 7.45
C ALA A 154 -4.49 -10.75 7.52
N CYS A 155 -3.83 -11.05 6.41
CA CYS A 155 -2.75 -12.03 6.35
C CYS A 155 -1.57 -11.64 7.25
N SER A 156 -1.19 -10.36 7.32
CA SER A 156 -0.03 -9.89 8.09
C SER A 156 -0.26 -9.94 9.60
N TYR A 157 -1.51 -9.81 10.05
CA TYR A 157 -1.88 -9.94 11.46
C TYR A 157 -1.97 -11.38 11.94
N THR A 158 -2.29 -12.32 11.04
CA THR A 158 -2.58 -13.71 11.39
C THR A 158 -1.42 -14.37 12.17
N PRO A 159 -0.13 -14.26 11.78
CA PRO A 159 0.96 -14.86 12.54
C PRO A 159 1.08 -14.30 13.96
N TRP A 160 0.94 -13.00 14.14
CA TRP A 160 1.00 -12.37 15.45
C TRP A 160 -0.12 -12.84 16.36
N LEU A 161 -1.35 -12.91 15.85
CA LEU A 161 -2.52 -13.27 16.63
C LEU A 161 -2.66 -14.78 16.87
N ALA A 162 -2.05 -15.60 16.02
CA ALA A 162 -2.09 -17.06 16.12
C ALA A 162 -0.93 -17.63 16.96
N LEU A 163 0.23 -16.99 16.96
CA LEU A 163 1.46 -17.53 17.57
C LEU A 163 1.83 -16.88 18.90
N VAL A 164 1.47 -15.62 19.13
CA VAL A 164 1.70 -14.96 20.42
C VAL A 164 0.59 -15.37 21.39
N ASP A 165 0.93 -15.70 22.64
CA ASP A 165 -0.08 -15.98 23.66
C ASP A 165 -0.65 -14.67 24.24
N PHE A 166 -1.96 -14.48 24.04
CA PHE A 166 -2.72 -13.36 24.60
C PHE A 166 -3.53 -13.76 25.84
N GLY A 167 -3.52 -15.05 26.19
CA GLY A 167 -4.38 -15.65 27.18
C GLY A 167 -5.83 -15.84 26.71
N ARG A 168 -6.50 -16.86 27.26
CA ARG A 168 -7.95 -17.10 27.15
C ARG A 168 -8.52 -17.09 25.71
N GLY A 169 -7.69 -17.43 24.71
CA GLY A 169 -8.11 -17.47 23.30
C GLY A 169 -8.37 -16.10 22.66
N ILE A 170 -7.91 -15.01 23.27
CA ILE A 170 -8.11 -13.64 22.77
C ILE A 170 -7.52 -13.46 21.36
N GLY A 171 -6.35 -14.05 21.08
CA GLY A 171 -5.72 -14.00 19.76
C GLY A 171 -6.62 -14.53 18.63
N HIS A 172 -7.35 -15.63 18.87
CA HIS A 172 -8.29 -16.18 17.90
C HIS A 172 -9.51 -15.27 17.66
N VAL A 173 -10.04 -14.65 18.73
CA VAL A 173 -11.14 -13.68 18.60
C VAL A 173 -10.69 -12.46 17.79
N LEU A 174 -9.51 -11.91 18.10
CA LEU A 174 -8.94 -10.79 17.36
C LEU A 174 -8.68 -11.15 15.90
N THR A 175 -8.25 -12.39 15.62
CA THR A 175 -8.09 -12.88 14.24
C THR A 175 -9.43 -12.81 13.51
N GLY A 176 -10.52 -13.31 14.10
CA GLY A 176 -11.85 -13.22 13.52
C GLY A 176 -12.31 -11.77 13.28
N VAL A 177 -12.01 -10.87 14.20
CA VAL A 177 -12.32 -9.43 14.07
C VAL A 177 -11.57 -8.80 12.89
N VAL A 178 -10.26 -9.02 12.78
CA VAL A 178 -9.43 -8.47 11.70
C VAL A 178 -9.89 -8.98 10.33
N TRP A 179 -10.16 -10.28 10.21
CA TRP A 179 -10.68 -10.86 8.97
C TRP A 179 -12.07 -10.34 8.61
N THR A 180 -12.93 -10.10 9.61
CA THR A 180 -14.25 -9.46 9.40
C THR A 180 -14.09 -8.03 8.86
N PHE A 181 -13.17 -7.24 9.42
CA PHE A 181 -12.87 -5.90 8.88
C PHE A 181 -12.31 -5.95 7.46
N CYS A 182 -11.46 -6.93 7.14
CA CYS A 182 -11.01 -7.17 5.77
C CYS A 182 -12.18 -7.42 4.82
N PHE A 183 -13.09 -8.36 5.13
CA PHE A 183 -14.25 -8.62 4.29
C PHE A 183 -15.18 -7.41 4.16
N ALA A 184 -15.39 -6.65 5.24
CA ALA A 184 -16.16 -5.42 5.21
C ALA A 184 -15.52 -4.36 4.29
N GLY A 185 -14.19 -4.22 4.34
CA GLY A 185 -13.41 -3.35 3.45
C GLY A 185 -13.54 -3.74 1.97
N LEU A 186 -13.42 -5.04 1.68
CA LEU A 186 -13.62 -5.59 0.34
C LEU A 186 -15.03 -5.33 -0.18
N VAL A 187 -16.07 -5.62 0.61
CA VAL A 187 -17.48 -5.35 0.27
C VAL A 187 -17.67 -3.87 -0.04
N LYS A 188 -17.23 -2.97 0.86
CA LYS A 188 -17.33 -1.51 0.66
C LYS A 188 -16.70 -1.07 -0.67
N MET A 189 -15.56 -1.66 -1.04
CA MET A 189 -14.86 -1.37 -2.29
C MET A 189 -15.70 -1.77 -3.52
N PHE A 190 -16.29 -2.96 -3.54
CA PHE A 190 -17.11 -3.42 -4.67
C PHE A 190 -18.42 -2.63 -4.83
N PHE A 191 -19.09 -2.26 -3.72
CA PHE A 191 -20.36 -1.54 -3.77
C PHE A 191 -20.21 -0.03 -4.03
N SER A 192 -19.02 0.56 -3.82
CA SER A 192 -18.78 2.01 -4.02
C SER A 192 -18.44 2.39 -5.47
N HIS A 193 -18.82 1.59 -6.47
CA HIS A 193 -18.40 1.74 -7.87
C HIS A 193 -18.70 3.13 -8.51
N LYS A 194 -19.69 3.88 -8.01
CA LYS A 194 -19.99 5.28 -8.41
C LYS A 194 -19.25 6.35 -7.58
N PHE A 195 -18.74 6.01 -6.41
CA PHE A 195 -18.07 6.90 -5.47
C PHE A 195 -16.53 6.83 -5.56
N MET A 196 -16.02 5.90 -6.37
CA MET A 196 -14.58 5.66 -6.57
C MET A 196 -13.82 6.90 -7.04
N LYS A 197 -14.42 7.77 -7.86
CA LYS A 197 -13.76 9.01 -8.34
C LYS A 197 -13.53 10.08 -7.25
N PHE A 198 -14.28 10.06 -6.15
CA PHE A 198 -14.22 11.12 -5.13
C PHE A 198 -13.47 10.68 -3.85
N LEU A 199 -13.41 9.38 -3.55
CA LEU A 199 -12.73 8.85 -2.34
C LEU A 199 -11.31 8.32 -2.59
N GLN A 200 -10.81 8.40 -3.83
CA GLN A 200 -9.76 7.51 -4.32
C GLN A 200 -8.39 7.65 -3.63
N ASN A 201 -8.00 8.81 -3.11
CA ASN A 201 -6.59 9.01 -2.70
C ASN A 201 -6.34 9.25 -1.21
N VAL A 202 -7.32 9.72 -0.42
CA VAL A 202 -7.05 10.10 0.99
C VAL A 202 -7.78 9.20 1.99
N ASN A 203 -9.07 8.91 1.76
CA ASN A 203 -9.86 8.13 2.74
C ASN A 203 -9.49 6.65 2.80
N ASN A 204 -9.08 6.03 1.68
CA ASN A 204 -8.70 4.62 1.69
C ASN A 204 -7.29 4.41 2.26
N VAL A 205 -6.32 5.24 1.90
CA VAL A 205 -4.93 5.16 2.41
C VAL A 205 -4.87 5.45 3.90
N THR A 206 -5.62 6.44 4.39
CA THR A 206 -5.70 6.71 5.84
C THR A 206 -6.39 5.57 6.58
N MET A 207 -7.48 5.00 6.04
CA MET A 207 -8.19 3.91 6.71
C MET A 207 -7.37 2.62 6.75
N THR A 208 -6.64 2.27 5.68
CA THR A 208 -5.75 1.10 5.64
C THR A 208 -4.52 1.30 6.53
N ASN A 209 -3.94 2.49 6.57
CA ASN A 209 -2.80 2.76 7.45
C ASN A 209 -3.22 2.77 8.93
N VAL A 210 -4.39 3.34 9.25
CA VAL A 210 -4.97 3.25 10.61
C VAL A 210 -5.24 1.80 10.97
N MET A 211 -5.82 0.99 10.08
CA MET A 211 -5.98 -0.45 10.29
C MET A 211 -4.64 -1.14 10.52
N GLY A 212 -3.57 -0.72 9.84
CA GLY A 212 -2.21 -1.23 10.04
C GLY A 212 -1.64 -0.96 11.43
N TRP A 213 -2.00 0.15 12.07
CA TRP A 213 -1.52 0.51 13.42
C TRP A 213 -2.41 0.00 14.57
N ILE A 214 -3.65 -0.43 14.29
CA ILE A 214 -4.55 -1.00 15.30
C ILE A 214 -3.88 -2.18 16.04
N GLY A 215 -3.06 -2.99 15.37
CA GLY A 215 -2.30 -4.07 15.98
C GLY A 215 -1.28 -3.61 17.02
N CYS A 216 -0.63 -2.46 16.81
CA CYS A 216 0.26 -1.86 17.80
C CYS A 216 -0.53 -1.28 18.99
N LEU A 217 -1.75 -0.78 18.76
CA LEU A 217 -2.58 -0.14 19.78
C LEU A 217 -3.40 -1.12 20.63
N MET A 218 -3.83 -2.26 20.07
CA MET A 218 -4.69 -3.23 20.77
C MET A 218 -3.93 -4.25 21.62
N VAL A 219 -2.62 -4.37 21.44
CA VAL A 219 -1.80 -5.47 21.96
C VAL A 219 -0.64 -5.09 22.93
N PRO A 220 -0.49 -3.87 23.49
CA PRO A 220 0.70 -3.56 24.30
C PRO A 220 1.02 -4.55 25.42
N SER A 221 0.06 -5.00 26.24
CA SER A 221 0.42 -5.84 27.39
C SER A 221 0.91 -7.24 27.02
N ALA A 222 0.37 -7.87 25.97
CA ALA A 222 0.74 -9.22 25.55
C ALA A 222 2.00 -9.24 24.67
N LEU A 223 2.13 -8.29 23.72
CA LEU A 223 3.37 -8.13 22.94
C LEU A 223 4.53 -7.73 23.86
N MET A 224 4.30 -6.92 24.90
CA MET A 224 5.38 -6.52 25.81
C MET A 224 5.82 -7.63 26.77
N THR A 225 5.18 -8.81 26.73
CA THR A 225 5.44 -9.90 27.70
C THR A 225 5.80 -11.23 27.07
N HIS A 226 5.30 -11.51 25.86
CA HIS A 226 5.40 -12.84 25.26
C HIS A 226 6.22 -12.88 23.96
N VAL A 227 6.86 -11.77 23.56
CA VAL A 227 7.78 -11.77 22.41
C VAL A 227 9.12 -11.10 22.72
N PRO A 228 10.21 -11.48 22.03
CA PRO A 228 11.48 -10.75 22.05
C PRO A 228 11.31 -9.30 21.59
N VAL A 229 12.06 -8.36 22.17
CA VAL A 229 12.03 -6.94 21.75
C VAL A 229 12.40 -6.76 20.29
N GLU A 230 13.25 -7.63 19.73
CA GLU A 230 13.69 -7.59 18.33
C GLU A 230 12.50 -7.77 17.38
N ALA A 231 11.62 -8.73 17.67
CA ALA A 231 10.39 -8.95 16.92
C ALA A 231 9.48 -7.71 16.99
N PHE A 232 9.33 -7.14 18.18
CA PHE A 232 8.56 -5.92 18.39
C PHE A 232 9.13 -4.72 17.63
N MET A 233 10.46 -4.53 17.63
CA MET A 233 11.11 -3.45 16.89
C MET A 233 10.95 -3.62 15.38
N LEU A 234 11.00 -4.85 14.85
CA LEU A 234 10.71 -5.13 13.45
C LEU A 234 9.25 -4.84 13.07
N LEU A 235 8.30 -5.11 13.97
CA LEU A 235 6.89 -4.75 13.79
C LEU A 235 6.72 -3.23 13.64
N ILE A 236 7.30 -2.46 14.58
CA ILE A 236 7.28 -0.98 14.55
C ILE A 236 7.99 -0.44 13.31
N LEU A 237 9.16 -0.98 12.98
CA LEU A 237 9.93 -0.58 11.80
C LEU A 237 9.13 -0.81 10.51
N GLY A 238 8.45 -1.95 10.39
CA GLY A 238 7.56 -2.22 9.27
C GLY A 238 6.39 -1.24 9.19
N GLY A 239 5.76 -0.91 10.32
CA GLY A 239 4.71 0.11 10.40
C GLY A 239 5.19 1.50 9.97
N CYS A 240 6.42 1.87 10.36
CA CYS A 240 7.07 3.09 9.90
C CYS A 240 7.30 3.07 8.38
N PHE A 241 7.81 1.98 7.80
CA PHE A 241 7.97 1.88 6.35
C PHE A 241 6.65 2.04 5.60
N PHE A 242 5.57 1.38 6.02
CA PHE A 242 4.25 1.57 5.41
C PHE A 242 3.77 3.02 5.54
N SER A 243 3.98 3.66 6.69
CA SER A 243 3.55 5.04 6.92
C SER A 243 4.33 6.05 6.08
N PHE A 244 5.67 5.92 6.02
CA PHE A 244 6.52 6.77 5.19
C PHE A 244 6.22 6.59 3.71
N GLY A 245 5.99 5.35 3.27
CA GLY A 245 5.56 5.07 1.92
C GLY A 245 4.29 5.85 1.55
N CYS A 246 3.30 5.92 2.46
CA CYS A 246 2.01 6.58 2.18
C CYS A 246 2.20 8.06 1.82
N ILE A 247 3.26 8.69 2.36
CA ILE A 247 3.61 10.08 2.04
C ILE A 247 3.94 10.22 0.54
N PHE A 248 4.74 9.30 -0.01
CA PHE A 248 5.07 9.31 -1.44
C PHE A 248 3.86 9.00 -2.32
N LEU A 249 3.00 8.07 -1.89
CA LEU A 249 1.77 7.73 -2.61
C LEU A 249 0.81 8.92 -2.69
N VAL A 250 0.56 9.62 -1.58
CA VAL A 250 -0.44 10.69 -1.49
C VAL A 250 0.10 12.04 -1.98
N PHE A 251 1.32 12.39 -1.58
CA PHE A 251 1.88 13.73 -1.85
C PHE A 251 2.88 13.76 -3.01
N GLY A 252 3.42 12.60 -3.41
CA GLY A 252 4.43 12.47 -4.47
C GLY A 252 3.86 12.32 -5.87
N ASN A 253 2.63 11.82 -6.03
CA ASN A 253 2.01 11.61 -7.34
C ASN A 253 1.99 12.91 -8.17
N GLY A 254 2.58 12.86 -9.37
CA GLY A 254 2.65 14.03 -10.25
C GLY A 254 3.67 15.12 -9.83
N ARG A 255 4.35 14.97 -8.69
CA ARG A 255 5.34 15.94 -8.17
C ARG A 255 6.75 15.40 -8.04
N ILE A 256 6.88 14.09 -7.78
CA ILE A 256 8.16 13.39 -7.63
C ILE A 256 8.18 12.27 -8.67
N PRO A 257 9.23 12.20 -9.54
CA PRO A 257 9.34 11.12 -10.52
C PRO A 257 9.42 9.78 -9.80
N PHE A 258 8.70 8.78 -10.30
CA PHE A 258 8.65 7.43 -9.72
C PHE A 258 8.13 7.36 -8.28
N SER A 259 7.35 8.36 -7.83
CA SER A 259 6.76 8.37 -6.48
C SER A 259 5.99 7.09 -6.14
N HIS A 260 5.25 6.53 -7.09
CA HIS A 260 4.55 5.26 -6.92
C HIS A 260 5.50 4.06 -6.80
N GLY A 261 6.60 4.04 -7.57
CA GLY A 261 7.64 3.03 -7.44
C GLY A 261 8.38 3.12 -6.09
N ILE A 262 8.62 4.34 -5.60
CA ILE A 262 9.18 4.57 -4.25
C ILE A 262 8.22 4.02 -3.19
N TRP A 263 6.91 4.25 -3.34
CA TRP A 263 5.89 3.63 -2.48
C TRP A 263 6.02 2.10 -2.46
N HIS A 264 6.17 1.45 -3.61
CA HIS A 264 6.36 -0.01 -3.67
C HIS A 264 7.61 -0.48 -2.94
N VAL A 265 8.71 0.25 -3.02
CA VAL A 265 9.93 -0.07 -2.25
C VAL A 265 9.66 -0.02 -0.75
N PHE A 266 8.94 1.00 -0.26
CA PHE A 266 8.55 1.08 1.15
C PHE A 266 7.60 -0.04 1.56
N VAL A 267 6.65 -0.41 0.71
CA VAL A 267 5.77 -1.58 0.94
C VAL A 267 6.61 -2.85 1.05
N PHE A 268 7.55 -3.07 0.12
CA PHE A 268 8.47 -4.20 0.18
C PHE A 268 9.26 -4.24 1.49
N LEU A 269 9.87 -3.12 1.91
CA LEU A 269 10.63 -3.03 3.17
C LEU A 269 9.74 -3.28 4.40
N GLY A 270 8.49 -2.83 4.38
CA GLY A 270 7.51 -3.12 5.42
C GLY A 270 7.18 -4.62 5.51
N VAL A 271 6.85 -5.24 4.37
CA VAL A 271 6.60 -6.69 4.28
C VAL A 271 7.84 -7.50 4.67
N LEU A 272 9.03 -7.06 4.26
CA LEU A 272 10.29 -7.69 4.61
C LEU A 272 10.49 -7.68 6.13
N SER A 273 10.27 -6.53 6.78
CA SER A 273 10.42 -6.39 8.24
C SER A 273 9.46 -7.33 8.99
N HIS A 274 8.20 -7.40 8.55
CA HIS A 274 7.20 -8.29 9.15
C HIS A 274 7.48 -9.77 8.85
N PHE A 275 7.97 -10.09 7.66
CA PHE A 275 8.41 -11.44 7.28
C PHE A 275 9.59 -11.89 8.12
N THR A 276 10.59 -11.01 8.32
CA THR A 276 11.72 -11.26 9.21
C THR A 276 11.23 -11.50 10.63
N ALA A 277 10.33 -10.68 11.16
CA ALA A 277 9.79 -10.87 12.50
C ALA A 277 9.16 -12.25 12.66
N LEU A 278 8.31 -12.65 11.70
CA LEU A 278 7.70 -13.97 11.67
C LEU A 278 8.74 -15.08 11.69
N TYR A 279 9.63 -15.09 10.70
CA TYR A 279 10.57 -16.18 10.48
C TYR A 279 11.65 -16.29 11.55
N ALA A 280 12.17 -15.15 12.02
CA ALA A 280 13.28 -15.11 12.96
C ALA A 280 12.87 -15.33 14.42
N TYR A 281 11.65 -14.92 14.79
CA TYR A 281 11.28 -14.80 16.20
C TYR A 281 9.93 -15.39 16.58
N LEU A 282 8.95 -15.45 15.67
CA LEU A 282 7.62 -15.98 16.01
C LEU A 282 7.49 -17.48 15.73
N LEU A 283 8.16 -18.01 14.71
CA LEU A 283 8.24 -19.46 14.54
C LEU A 283 9.04 -20.03 15.70
N ASN A 284 8.55 -21.12 16.30
CA ASN A 284 9.18 -21.75 17.45
C ASN A 284 9.31 -20.85 18.68
N LEU A 285 8.46 -19.81 18.78
CA LEU A 285 8.48 -18.82 19.85
C LEU A 285 8.57 -19.45 21.24
N ASP A 286 7.77 -20.48 21.51
CA ASP A 286 7.78 -21.18 22.80
C ASP A 286 9.13 -21.82 23.11
N SER A 287 9.83 -22.36 22.12
CA SER A 287 11.14 -23.01 22.32
C SER A 287 12.30 -22.03 22.38
N ILE A 288 12.16 -20.87 21.73
CA ILE A 288 13.18 -19.81 21.68
C ILE A 288 13.05 -18.88 22.89
N TYR A 289 11.83 -18.70 23.39
CA TYR A 289 11.50 -17.73 24.41
C TYR A 289 10.56 -18.33 25.46
N HIS A 290 11.16 -18.93 26.49
CA HIS A 290 10.44 -19.31 27.71
C HIS A 290 10.51 -18.14 28.71
N PRO A 291 9.39 -17.48 29.05
CA PRO A 291 9.37 -16.61 30.21
C PRO A 291 9.68 -17.48 31.44
N ASP A 292 10.88 -17.34 31.99
CA ASP A 292 11.30 -18.16 33.12
C ASP A 292 10.34 -17.94 34.29
N SER A 293 9.80 -19.02 34.86
CA SER A 293 8.79 -18.97 35.94
C SER A 293 9.26 -18.26 37.22
N SER A 294 10.57 -17.99 37.29
CA SER A 294 11.29 -17.28 38.35
C SER A 294 11.21 -15.74 38.23
N HIS A 295 10.96 -15.19 37.04
CA HIS A 295 10.83 -13.75 36.84
C HIS A 295 9.38 -13.31 37.10
N HIS A 296 9.13 -12.78 38.31
CA HIS A 296 7.87 -12.12 38.70
C HIS A 296 7.56 -10.79 37.96
N SER A 297 8.28 -10.45 36.88
CA SER A 297 8.07 -9.22 36.12
C SER A 297 7.18 -9.49 34.90
N LYS A 298 5.95 -8.98 34.97
CA LYS A 298 4.95 -9.05 33.89
C LYS A 298 5.23 -8.07 32.73
N GLN A 299 6.47 -7.65 32.46
CA GLN A 299 6.82 -6.75 31.34
C GLN A 299 8.25 -7.00 30.79
N ILE A 300 8.43 -8.17 30.20
CA ILE A 300 9.66 -8.64 29.58
C ILE A 300 10.29 -7.67 28.56
N VAL A 301 9.49 -6.96 27.77
CA VAL A 301 10.01 -6.03 26.75
C VAL A 301 10.48 -4.73 27.37
N LEU A 302 9.83 -4.22 28.42
CA LEU A 302 10.30 -3.01 29.11
C LEU A 302 11.63 -3.27 29.81
N ASP A 303 11.77 -4.41 30.48
CA ASP A 303 13.02 -4.82 31.11
C ASP A 303 14.12 -5.01 30.04
N GLN A 304 13.80 -5.63 28.89
CA GLN A 304 14.74 -5.73 27.76
C GLN A 304 15.11 -4.36 27.16
N ILE A 305 14.19 -3.40 27.11
CA ILE A 305 14.46 -2.02 26.65
C ILE A 305 15.34 -1.30 27.67
N LEU A 306 15.10 -1.49 28.97
CA LEU A 306 15.94 -0.91 30.02
C LEU A 306 17.35 -1.51 29.98
N ASP A 307 17.48 -2.82 29.77
CA ASP A 307 18.77 -3.49 29.56
C ASP A 307 19.47 -3.02 28.28
N LEU A 308 18.71 -2.75 27.21
CA LEU A 308 19.21 -2.13 25.98
C LEU A 308 19.77 -0.73 26.27
N ILE A 309 19.02 0.13 26.96
CA ILE A 309 19.45 1.48 27.34
C ILE A 309 20.67 1.42 28.27
N ALA A 310 20.72 0.42 29.16
CA ALA A 310 21.83 0.19 30.08
C ALA A 310 23.06 -0.46 29.42
N GLY A 311 22.99 -0.84 28.14
CA GLY A 311 24.07 -1.49 27.39
C GLY A 311 24.40 -2.90 27.86
N LYS A 312 23.45 -3.58 28.53
CA LYS A 312 23.61 -4.91 29.14
C LYS A 312 23.00 -6.04 28.33
N LYS A 313 22.27 -5.71 27.26
CA LYS A 313 21.55 -6.69 26.44
C LYS A 313 22.46 -7.36 25.41
N ASP A 314 22.50 -8.69 25.43
CA ASP A 314 23.05 -9.50 24.36
C ASP A 314 22.00 -9.71 23.26
N TRP A 315 22.40 -9.50 22.01
CA TRP A 315 21.51 -9.55 20.85
C TRP A 315 21.40 -10.97 20.30
N ASN A 316 20.18 -11.47 20.13
CA ASN A 316 19.92 -12.74 19.46
C ASN A 316 19.56 -12.48 18.00
N TYR A 317 20.52 -12.72 17.09
CA TYR A 317 20.28 -12.59 15.66
C TYR A 317 19.75 -13.90 15.07
N PRO A 318 18.81 -13.85 14.12
CA PRO A 318 18.31 -15.03 13.46
C PRO A 318 19.41 -15.78 12.72
N LYS A 319 19.48 -17.09 12.97
CA LYS A 319 20.39 -18.04 12.34
C LYS A 319 20.30 -18.06 10.81
N TYR A 320 19.14 -17.68 10.26
CA TYR A 320 18.80 -17.87 8.86
C TYR A 320 18.67 -16.59 8.04
N PHE A 321 18.72 -15.40 8.65
CA PHE A 321 18.34 -14.19 7.90
C PHE A 321 19.52 -13.51 7.19
N VAL A 322 20.74 -13.49 7.75
CA VAL A 322 21.94 -13.14 6.98
C VAL A 322 23.21 -13.65 7.68
N PRO A 323 23.82 -14.76 7.25
CA PRO A 323 25.12 -15.17 7.77
C PRO A 323 26.18 -14.08 7.56
N GLU A 324 26.16 -13.45 6.38
CA GLU A 324 27.21 -12.52 5.93
C GLU A 324 27.15 -11.14 6.59
N LEU A 325 25.97 -10.53 6.77
CA LEU A 325 25.86 -9.22 7.46
C LEU A 325 26.15 -9.33 8.96
N VAL A 326 25.77 -10.45 9.57
CA VAL A 326 26.08 -10.75 10.97
C VAL A 326 27.59 -10.93 11.12
N GLU A 327 28.26 -11.68 10.23
CA GLU A 327 29.73 -11.78 10.22
C GLU A 327 30.43 -10.44 10.00
N TRP A 328 29.93 -9.59 9.10
CA TRP A 328 30.45 -8.23 8.92
C TRP A 328 30.32 -7.37 10.17
N TYR A 329 29.19 -7.44 10.88
CA TYR A 329 29.00 -6.76 12.16
C TYR A 329 29.97 -7.30 13.23
N TYR A 330 30.12 -8.61 13.35
CA TYR A 330 31.09 -9.24 14.26
C TYR A 330 32.53 -8.79 14.03
N MET A 331 32.93 -8.65 12.76
CA MET A 331 34.25 -8.12 12.38
C MET A 331 34.41 -6.64 12.77
N LEU A 332 33.33 -5.85 12.71
CA LEU A 332 33.35 -4.42 13.04
C LEU A 332 33.26 -4.13 14.54
N THR A 333 32.58 -4.97 15.33
CA THR A 333 32.37 -4.75 16.78
C THR A 333 33.32 -5.51 17.69
N GLY A 334 34.35 -6.16 17.14
CA GLY A 334 35.43 -6.75 17.93
C GLY A 334 35.03 -7.97 18.75
N GLY A 335 34.18 -8.85 18.21
CA GLY A 335 34.04 -10.22 18.72
C GLY A 335 33.34 -10.40 20.08
N ARG A 336 32.37 -9.55 20.44
CA ARG A 336 31.42 -9.94 21.50
C ARG A 336 30.58 -11.10 20.99
N SER A 337 30.70 -12.27 21.62
CA SER A 337 29.98 -13.50 21.29
C SER A 337 28.48 -13.23 21.24
N VAL A 338 27.84 -13.41 20.08
CA VAL A 338 26.39 -13.63 20.03
C VAL A 338 26.12 -15.12 19.90
N SER A 339 25.32 -15.65 20.81
CA SER A 339 24.84 -17.02 20.74
C SER A 339 23.91 -17.15 19.54
N LYS A 340 24.29 -17.99 18.57
CA LYS A 340 23.36 -18.48 17.55
C LYS A 340 22.34 -19.38 18.26
N ILE A 341 21.04 -19.10 18.08
CA ILE A 341 19.94 -20.00 18.46
C ILE A 341 19.50 -20.71 17.18
#